data_AF-A0A9E3V3Z8-F1
#
_entry.id   AF-A0A9E3V3Z8-F1
#
_cell.length_a   1.000
_cell.length_b   1.000
_cell.length_c   1.000
_cell.angle_alpha   90.00
_cell.angle_beta   90.00
_cell.angle_gamma   90.00
#
_symmetry.space_group_name_H-M   'P 1'
#
loop_
_entity.id
_entity.type
_entity.pdbx_description
1 polymer ?
#
loop_
_entity_poly.entity_id
_entity_poly.type
_entity_poly.pdbx_seq_one_letter_code
_entity_poly.pdbx_strand_id
1 'polypeptide(L)'
;MPPLPLLLWETPPGLEQVLAQEGIAHRILPDLNPLALAIGRFVLFDGRRIAPSRLRAVIGGENIPIDIDQLRQGERIDPFVALIDTEAGPMTWRVEGLDLTERVARYPKGAIRHRLLTRLRALVAEAGGIWARIAPYPFPYRSAFNLRLDLDEPDPDDYMRLARVRRPLEEATTHFVSTHAYGRDRRVLEDLRRLDTQSHAHYHVVYRDAESNRKNLERAHALLVEAGITPVGFAAPEGRWNAGLDQVLEDLGYLYSSDFQVAYDDWPAFPWRGGRFSKVLQVPVHPVCEGLFFEAGARDGRVVADYLGAVVRARLASGDPAFVYGHPERRLGRHPEIVAALADAIAGEPLLWRVTLTEFARWWRWRLSRRWAVVPRAEGRFEVQFDEWEGTYPLALEIFRGEHIASIPLRGPRSTFRLGDLAYERRRFRIDLPEPRPARRSRGLKAIVRTVLDWETVTPVEELPEQSLADRLKKGLRRWRAGAGGSRP
;
A
#
# COMPACT_ATOMS: atom_id res chain seq x y z
N MET A 1 26.83 -3.57 23.49
CA MET A 1 26.43 -3.34 22.07
C MET A 1 25.17 -2.50 21.86
N PRO A 2 24.99 -1.88 20.67
CA PRO A 2 23.77 -1.18 20.26
C PRO A 2 22.53 -2.09 20.21
N PRO A 3 21.38 -1.72 20.84
CA PRO A 3 20.14 -2.49 20.72
C PRO A 3 19.52 -2.47 19.32
N LEU A 4 19.83 -1.47 18.49
CA LEU A 4 19.46 -1.39 17.09
C LEU A 4 20.67 -0.94 16.26
N PRO A 5 20.83 -1.40 15.01
CA PRO A 5 19.88 -2.18 14.21
C PRO A 5 19.71 -3.65 14.60
N LEU A 6 18.58 -4.25 14.20
CA LEU A 6 18.41 -5.72 14.18
C LEU A 6 19.24 -6.30 13.02
N LEU A 7 20.05 -7.32 13.30
CA LEU A 7 20.88 -7.96 12.28
C LEU A 7 20.13 -9.15 11.67
N LEU A 8 19.94 -9.16 10.37
CA LEU A 8 19.21 -10.18 9.62
C LEU A 8 20.19 -11.11 8.92
N TRP A 9 20.22 -12.39 9.28
CA TRP A 9 21.08 -13.39 8.64
C TRP A 9 20.27 -14.59 8.18
N GLU A 10 20.32 -14.90 6.88
CA GLU A 10 19.58 -16.01 6.25
C GLU A 10 18.05 -15.96 6.50
N THR A 11 17.50 -14.77 6.72
CA THR A 11 16.07 -14.54 6.95
C THR A 11 15.27 -14.47 5.64
N PRO A 12 13.96 -14.78 5.66
CA PRO A 12 13.10 -14.61 4.50
C PRO A 12 12.83 -13.12 4.19
N PRO A 13 12.60 -12.76 2.92
CA PRO A 13 12.35 -11.37 2.50
C PRO A 13 11.10 -10.76 3.16
N GLY A 14 10.11 -11.58 3.54
CA GLY A 14 8.94 -11.08 4.26
C GLY A 14 9.26 -10.41 5.60
N LEU A 15 10.35 -10.82 6.27
CA LEU A 15 10.80 -10.16 7.51
C LEU A 15 11.44 -8.80 7.21
N GLU A 16 12.29 -8.74 6.19
CA GLU A 16 12.90 -7.48 5.72
C GLU A 16 11.81 -6.46 5.38
N GLN A 17 10.81 -6.88 4.60
CA GLN A 17 9.71 -6.02 4.17
C GLN A 17 8.97 -5.40 5.36
N VAL A 18 8.60 -6.20 6.38
CA VAL A 18 7.83 -5.68 7.51
C VAL A 18 8.64 -4.79 8.45
N LEU A 19 9.94 -5.09 8.64
CA LEU A 19 10.82 -4.22 9.42
C LEU A 19 11.02 -2.87 8.70
N ALA A 20 11.17 -2.90 7.37
CA ALA A 20 11.24 -1.71 6.54
C ALA A 20 9.93 -0.90 6.60
N GLN A 21 8.78 -1.54 6.35
CA GLN A 21 7.45 -0.92 6.47
C GLN A 21 7.32 -0.18 7.81
N GLU A 22 7.76 -0.82 8.88
CA GLU A 22 7.64 -0.28 10.23
C GLU A 22 8.74 0.70 10.59
N GLY A 23 9.74 0.92 9.74
CA GLY A 23 10.83 1.86 9.98
C GLY A 23 11.69 1.46 11.17
N ILE A 24 11.81 0.15 11.40
CA ILE A 24 12.73 -0.43 12.38
C ILE A 24 14.12 -0.46 11.76
N ALA A 25 15.12 0.07 12.48
CA ALA A 25 16.51 -0.05 12.07
C ALA A 25 16.91 -1.54 11.99
N HIS A 26 17.32 -1.98 10.81
CA HIS A 26 17.77 -3.34 10.56
C HIS A 26 18.88 -3.36 9.50
N ARG A 27 19.65 -4.44 9.46
CA ARG A 27 20.73 -4.64 8.50
C ARG A 27 20.84 -6.09 8.07
N ILE A 28 20.83 -6.33 6.77
CA ILE A 28 21.06 -7.65 6.19
C ILE A 28 22.55 -7.95 6.24
N LEU A 29 22.90 -9.12 6.78
CA LEU A 29 24.26 -9.62 6.82
C LEU A 29 24.44 -10.66 5.71
N PRO A 30 25.25 -10.37 4.67
CA PRO A 30 25.59 -11.39 3.68
C PRO A 30 26.41 -12.51 4.32
N ASP A 31 27.32 -12.16 5.24
CA ASP A 31 28.19 -13.07 5.97
C ASP A 31 28.27 -12.69 7.45
N LEU A 32 28.50 -13.69 8.30
CA LEU A 32 28.80 -13.47 9.71
C LEU A 32 30.29 -13.27 9.90
N ASN A 33 30.70 -12.03 10.14
CA ASN A 33 32.04 -11.71 10.60
C ASN A 33 31.98 -10.78 11.83
N PRO A 34 33.03 -10.75 12.68
CA PRO A 34 33.01 -9.99 13.92
C PRO A 34 32.69 -8.49 13.75
N LEU A 35 33.19 -7.87 12.67
CA LEU A 35 32.96 -6.45 12.40
C LEU A 35 31.49 -6.16 12.07
N ALA A 36 30.87 -7.03 11.27
CA ALA A 36 29.45 -6.93 10.94
C ALA A 36 28.55 -7.18 12.15
N LEU A 37 28.96 -8.04 13.08
CA LEU A 37 28.23 -8.34 14.30
C LEU A 37 28.33 -7.26 15.37
N ALA A 38 29.41 -6.47 15.37
CA ALA A 38 29.64 -5.42 16.36
C ALA A 38 28.62 -4.26 16.30
N ILE A 39 27.92 -4.12 15.17
CA ILE A 39 27.00 -3.00 14.93
C ILE A 39 25.62 -3.19 15.57
N GLY A 40 25.28 -4.41 16.01
CA GLY A 40 23.93 -4.71 16.52
C GLY A 40 23.92 -5.88 17.48
N ARG A 41 23.07 -5.79 18.51
CA ARG A 41 22.97 -6.80 19.56
C ARG A 41 22.19 -8.04 19.15
N PHE A 42 21.09 -7.86 18.43
CA PHE A 42 20.16 -8.95 18.13
C PHE A 42 20.40 -9.50 16.72
N VAL A 43 20.64 -10.79 16.61
CA VAL A 43 20.84 -11.50 15.33
C VAL A 43 19.62 -12.39 15.08
N LEU A 44 18.78 -11.99 14.13
CA LEU A 44 17.62 -12.73 13.70
C LEU A 44 18.05 -13.71 12.60
N PHE A 45 17.64 -14.98 12.75
CA PHE A 45 17.97 -16.05 11.81
C PHE A 45 16.80 -17.02 11.66
N ASP A 46 16.71 -17.69 10.52
CA ASP A 46 15.67 -18.69 10.25
C ASP A 46 16.14 -20.10 10.62
N GLY A 47 15.67 -20.63 11.75
CA GLY A 47 15.99 -21.98 12.23
C GLY A 47 15.62 -23.11 11.27
N ARG A 48 14.72 -22.86 10.31
CA ARG A 48 14.42 -23.84 9.24
C ARG A 48 15.53 -23.97 8.20
N ARG A 49 16.34 -22.92 8.04
CA ARG A 49 17.41 -22.84 7.03
C ARG A 49 18.77 -23.12 7.65
N ILE A 50 18.96 -22.72 8.91
CA ILE A 50 20.26 -22.76 9.57
C ILE A 50 20.13 -23.37 10.98
N ALA A 51 21.00 -24.33 11.29
CA ALA A 51 21.09 -24.90 12.62
C ALA A 51 21.59 -23.86 13.65
N PRO A 52 20.97 -23.74 14.84
CA PRO A 52 21.40 -22.79 15.88
C PRO A 52 22.87 -22.94 16.31
N SER A 53 23.43 -24.15 16.23
CA SER A 53 24.84 -24.41 16.53
C SER A 53 25.80 -23.67 15.60
N ARG A 54 25.45 -23.54 14.31
CA ARG A 54 26.25 -22.80 13.32
C ARG A 54 26.31 -21.32 13.66
N LEU A 55 25.20 -20.75 14.13
CA LEU A 55 25.16 -19.35 14.57
C LEU A 55 26.02 -19.13 15.82
N ARG A 56 25.85 -19.98 16.83
CA ARG A 56 26.60 -19.92 18.11
C ARG A 56 28.11 -20.03 17.94
N ALA A 57 28.57 -20.72 16.90
CA ALA A 57 30.00 -20.82 16.60
C ALA A 57 30.63 -19.50 16.11
N VAL A 58 29.81 -18.55 15.63
CA VAL A 58 30.30 -17.32 14.99
C VAL A 58 29.93 -16.05 15.76
N ILE A 59 28.81 -16.06 16.49
CA ILE A 59 28.39 -14.87 17.25
C ILE A 59 29.20 -14.69 18.55
N GLY A 60 29.49 -13.44 18.90
CA GLY A 60 30.16 -13.11 20.16
C GLY A 60 29.24 -13.25 21.36
N GLY A 61 29.80 -13.34 22.56
CA GLY A 61 29.04 -13.52 23.80
C GLY A 61 28.05 -12.38 24.12
N GLU A 62 28.22 -11.20 23.54
CA GLU A 62 27.28 -10.09 23.70
C GLU A 62 26.11 -10.13 22.70
N ASN A 63 26.20 -10.90 21.61
CA ASN A 63 25.14 -11.02 20.61
C ASN A 63 24.04 -11.95 21.12
N ILE A 64 22.77 -11.61 20.83
CA ILE A 64 21.61 -12.41 21.20
C ILE A 64 20.97 -12.98 19.94
N PRO A 65 21.00 -14.30 19.73
CA PRO A 65 20.34 -14.93 18.60
C PRO A 65 18.82 -15.01 18.84
N ILE A 66 18.03 -14.61 17.86
CA ILE A 66 16.56 -14.76 17.86
C ILE A 66 16.16 -15.63 16.67
N ASP A 67 15.66 -16.83 16.94
CA ASP A 67 15.13 -17.72 15.91
C ASP A 67 13.74 -17.27 15.49
N ILE A 68 13.61 -16.82 14.24
CA ILE A 68 12.34 -16.33 13.72
C ILE A 68 11.35 -17.46 13.40
N ASP A 69 11.77 -18.73 13.43
CA ASP A 69 10.84 -19.85 13.27
C ASP A 69 9.80 -19.91 14.39
N GLN A 70 10.16 -19.41 15.58
CA GLN A 70 9.23 -19.26 16.69
C GLN A 70 8.04 -18.35 16.33
N LEU A 71 8.24 -17.35 15.44
CA LEU A 71 7.20 -16.44 14.99
C LEU A 71 6.16 -17.12 14.08
N ARG A 72 6.43 -18.33 13.58
CA ARG A 72 5.49 -19.13 12.78
C ARG A 72 4.57 -20.00 13.63
N GLN A 73 4.91 -20.24 14.90
CA GLN A 73 4.13 -21.11 15.78
C GLN A 73 2.69 -20.58 15.92
N GLY A 74 1.70 -21.45 15.71
CA GLY A 74 0.28 -21.11 15.79
C GLY A 74 -0.31 -20.40 14.56
N GLU A 75 0.51 -20.03 13.56
CA GLU A 75 0.00 -19.46 12.32
C GLU A 75 -0.44 -20.57 11.35
N ARG A 76 -1.56 -20.36 10.66
CA ARG A 76 -2.11 -21.34 9.69
C ARG A 76 -1.33 -21.39 8.38
N ILE A 77 -0.61 -20.32 8.09
CA ILE A 77 0.21 -20.11 6.89
C ILE A 77 1.54 -19.53 7.34
N ASP A 78 2.61 -19.75 6.58
CA ASP A 78 3.88 -19.09 6.88
C ASP A 78 3.68 -17.56 6.70
N PRO A 79 3.77 -16.77 7.79
CA PRO A 79 3.48 -15.34 7.72
C PRO A 79 4.48 -14.60 6.82
N PHE A 80 5.73 -15.05 6.76
CA PHE A 80 6.75 -14.41 5.92
C PHE A 80 6.44 -14.60 4.44
N VAL A 81 5.94 -15.77 4.05
CA VAL A 81 5.50 -16.04 2.67
C VAL A 81 4.24 -15.23 2.35
N ALA A 82 3.28 -15.17 3.27
CA ALA A 82 2.05 -14.41 3.07
C ALA A 82 2.29 -12.90 2.87
N LEU A 83 3.30 -12.34 3.54
CA LEU A 83 3.65 -10.91 3.44
C LEU A 83 4.22 -10.51 2.07
N ILE A 84 4.94 -11.42 1.41
CA ILE A 84 5.52 -11.20 0.06
C ILE A 84 4.66 -11.76 -1.07
N ASP A 85 3.56 -12.43 -0.74
CA ASP A 85 2.63 -12.98 -1.73
C ASP A 85 2.03 -11.87 -2.60
N THR A 86 2.00 -12.05 -3.92
CA THR A 86 1.41 -11.08 -4.85
C THR A 86 0.17 -11.62 -5.55
N GLU A 87 -0.34 -12.78 -5.10
CA GLU A 87 -1.58 -13.33 -5.61
C GLU A 87 -2.82 -12.60 -5.06
N ALA A 88 -3.82 -12.49 -5.92
CA ALA A 88 -5.13 -11.95 -5.58
C ALA A 88 -6.23 -13.01 -5.61
N GLY A 89 -7.26 -12.80 -4.79
CA GLY A 89 -8.44 -13.65 -4.68
C GLY A 89 -9.71 -12.84 -4.42
N PRO A 90 -10.88 -13.39 -4.77
CA PRO A 90 -12.14 -12.73 -4.44
C PRO A 90 -12.39 -12.79 -2.93
N MET A 91 -12.68 -11.62 -2.34
CA MET A 91 -13.04 -11.43 -0.95
C MET A 91 -14.40 -10.76 -0.87
N THR A 92 -15.18 -11.13 0.15
CA THR A 92 -16.52 -10.58 0.39
C THR A 92 -16.58 -9.91 1.75
N TRP A 93 -17.08 -8.67 1.77
CA TRP A 93 -17.47 -7.93 2.97
C TRP A 93 -18.99 -7.96 3.09
N ARG A 94 -19.50 -8.20 4.30
CA ARG A 94 -20.93 -8.14 4.58
C ARG A 94 -21.24 -6.87 5.34
N VAL A 95 -22.00 -5.98 4.73
CA VAL A 95 -22.33 -4.65 5.27
C VAL A 95 -23.83 -4.43 5.12
N GLU A 96 -24.55 -4.22 6.22
CA GLU A 96 -26.01 -3.96 6.21
C GLU A 96 -26.81 -4.97 5.36
N GLY A 97 -26.41 -6.24 5.37
CA GLY A 97 -27.06 -7.30 4.59
C GLY A 97 -26.65 -7.40 3.12
N LEU A 98 -25.80 -6.50 2.63
CA LEU A 98 -25.19 -6.55 1.29
C LEU A 98 -23.89 -7.36 1.30
N ASP A 99 -23.69 -8.18 0.27
CA ASP A 99 -22.43 -8.89 0.03
C ASP A 99 -21.62 -8.13 -1.03
N LEU A 100 -20.63 -7.37 -0.57
CA LEU A 100 -19.72 -6.59 -1.41
C LEU A 100 -18.52 -7.47 -1.76
N THR A 101 -18.30 -7.76 -3.05
CA THR A 101 -17.23 -8.68 -3.45
C THR A 101 -16.23 -8.00 -4.38
N GLU A 102 -14.94 -8.10 -4.04
CA GLU A 102 -13.84 -7.56 -4.82
C GLU A 102 -12.66 -8.54 -4.88
N ARG A 103 -11.87 -8.49 -5.95
CA ARG A 103 -10.61 -9.21 -6.08
C ARG A 103 -9.47 -8.38 -5.48
N VAL A 104 -8.99 -8.80 -4.31
CA VAL A 104 -7.93 -8.13 -3.55
C VAL A 104 -6.79 -9.10 -3.23
N ALA A 105 -5.74 -8.62 -2.55
CA ALA A 105 -4.66 -9.45 -2.05
C ALA A 105 -5.20 -10.67 -1.29
N ARG A 106 -4.61 -11.85 -1.53
CA ARG A 106 -5.08 -13.12 -0.95
C ARG A 106 -5.03 -13.15 0.58
N TYR A 107 -4.13 -12.38 1.18
CA TYR A 107 -3.92 -12.36 2.62
C TYR A 107 -4.12 -10.95 3.20
N PRO A 108 -4.68 -10.84 4.42
CA PRO A 108 -4.79 -9.56 5.13
C PRO A 108 -3.42 -9.18 5.72
N LYS A 109 -2.51 -8.69 4.87
CA LYS A 109 -1.10 -8.47 5.20
C LYS A 109 -0.90 -7.53 6.39
N GLY A 110 -1.71 -6.49 6.54
CA GLY A 110 -1.64 -5.59 7.69
C GLY A 110 -1.86 -6.32 9.02
N ALA A 111 -2.86 -7.21 9.10
CA ALA A 111 -3.12 -8.01 10.29
C ALA A 111 -1.99 -9.01 10.56
N ILE A 112 -1.44 -9.64 9.51
CA ILE A 112 -0.31 -10.59 9.64
C ILE A 112 0.94 -9.86 10.16
N ARG A 113 1.30 -8.72 9.55
CA ARG A 113 2.41 -7.86 9.98
C ARG A 113 2.26 -7.45 11.44
N HIS A 114 1.08 -6.97 11.83
CA HIS A 114 0.84 -6.50 13.20
C HIS A 114 1.06 -7.61 14.25
N ARG A 115 0.50 -8.82 14.02
CA ARG A 115 0.73 -9.96 14.92
C ARG A 115 2.20 -10.37 14.98
N LEU A 116 2.84 -10.48 13.81
CA LEU A 116 4.24 -10.89 13.70
C LEU A 116 5.16 -9.93 14.46
N LEU A 117 5.00 -8.63 14.26
CA LEU A 117 5.85 -7.62 14.92
C LEU A 117 5.54 -7.45 16.40
N THR A 118 4.29 -7.69 16.82
CA THR A 118 3.96 -7.75 18.24
C THR A 118 4.74 -8.86 18.94
N ARG A 119 4.81 -10.05 18.33
CA ARG A 119 5.59 -11.18 18.86
C ARG A 119 7.09 -10.92 18.80
N LEU A 120 7.61 -10.41 17.69
CA LEU A 120 9.04 -10.10 17.57
C LEU A 120 9.47 -9.04 18.59
N ARG A 121 8.64 -8.00 18.79
CA ARG A 121 8.87 -6.99 19.82
C ARG A 121 8.92 -7.60 21.21
N ALA A 122 8.03 -8.54 21.53
CA ALA A 122 8.05 -9.24 22.82
C ALA A 122 9.36 -10.02 23.02
N LEU A 123 9.80 -10.79 22.02
CA LEU A 123 11.08 -11.52 22.08
C LEU A 123 12.29 -10.59 22.29
N VAL A 124 12.34 -9.46 21.59
CA VAL A 124 13.39 -8.46 21.76
C VAL A 124 13.36 -7.85 23.16
N ALA A 125 12.17 -7.52 23.67
CA ALA A 125 12.00 -6.93 25.00
C ALA A 125 12.36 -7.91 26.13
N GLU A 126 11.95 -9.18 26.03
CA GLU A 126 12.29 -10.25 26.97
C GLU A 126 13.81 -10.48 27.03
N ALA A 127 14.50 -10.29 25.90
CA ALA A 127 15.96 -10.32 25.84
C ALA A 127 16.65 -9.00 26.30
N GLY A 128 15.90 -8.09 26.91
CA GLY A 128 16.40 -6.81 27.43
C GLY A 128 16.77 -5.80 26.34
N GLY A 129 16.10 -5.87 25.18
CA GLY A 129 16.23 -4.93 24.07
C GLY A 129 15.27 -3.76 24.14
N ILE A 130 15.46 -2.81 23.22
CA ILE A 130 14.55 -1.68 23.00
C ILE A 130 13.90 -1.86 21.64
N TRP A 131 12.60 -1.61 21.57
CA TRP A 131 11.88 -1.53 20.31
C TRP A 131 11.55 -0.07 19.98
N ALA A 132 12.18 0.43 18.92
CA ALA A 132 12.00 1.79 18.45
C ALA A 132 11.86 1.82 16.93
N ARG A 133 11.08 2.77 16.41
CA ARG A 133 10.89 2.97 14.97
C ARG A 133 10.91 4.45 14.61
N ILE A 134 11.23 4.77 13.36
CA ILE A 134 10.88 6.09 12.80
C ILE A 134 9.35 6.15 12.66
N ALA A 135 8.74 7.24 13.14
CA ALA A 135 7.29 7.44 13.06
C ALA A 135 6.78 7.23 11.61
N PRO A 136 5.59 6.66 11.40
CA PRO A 136 5.05 6.41 10.07
C PRO A 136 4.67 7.67 9.29
N TYR A 137 4.59 8.84 9.96
CA TYR A 137 4.21 10.13 9.39
C TYR A 137 5.19 11.23 9.82
N PRO A 138 5.29 12.35 9.07
CA PRO A 138 6.01 13.53 9.54
C PRO A 138 5.44 13.99 10.89
N PHE A 139 6.31 14.38 11.81
CA PHE A 139 5.88 14.92 13.10
C PHE A 139 5.14 16.26 12.88
N PRO A 140 3.99 16.53 13.54
CA PRO A 140 3.42 15.81 14.69
C PRO A 140 2.28 14.83 14.36
N TYR A 141 2.13 14.43 13.10
CA TYR A 141 0.97 13.66 12.66
C TYR A 141 0.95 12.23 13.21
N ARG A 142 -0.26 11.73 13.46
CA ARG A 142 -0.53 10.40 14.05
C ARG A 142 -1.22 9.43 13.09
N SER A 143 -1.80 9.96 12.03
CA SER A 143 -2.43 9.22 10.94
C SER A 143 -2.36 10.07 9.67
N ALA A 144 -2.75 9.49 8.53
CA ALA A 144 -2.90 10.18 7.26
C ALA A 144 -4.27 9.87 6.64
N PHE A 145 -4.83 10.83 5.91
CA PHE A 145 -6.06 10.66 5.13
C PHE A 145 -5.83 11.04 3.67
N ASN A 146 -6.44 10.27 2.77
CA ASN A 146 -6.54 10.57 1.36
C ASN A 146 -7.86 10.04 0.80
N LEU A 147 -8.50 10.84 -0.05
CA LEU A 147 -9.54 10.41 -0.99
C LEU A 147 -8.91 10.23 -2.37
N ARG A 148 -8.81 8.99 -2.82
CA ARG A 148 -8.44 8.68 -4.19
C ARG A 148 -9.66 8.75 -5.10
N LEU A 149 -9.52 9.36 -6.26
CA LEU A 149 -10.57 9.45 -7.28
C LEU A 149 -10.10 8.79 -8.57
N ASP A 150 -10.80 7.74 -8.98
CA ASP A 150 -10.55 7.04 -10.24
C ASP A 150 -11.53 7.53 -11.30
N LEU A 151 -10.99 8.13 -12.37
CA LEU A 151 -11.73 8.74 -13.46
C LEU A 151 -11.73 7.78 -14.66
N ASP A 152 -12.73 6.90 -14.70
CA ASP A 152 -12.72 5.73 -15.58
C ASP A 152 -13.51 5.92 -16.87
N GLU A 153 -14.60 6.67 -16.78
CA GLU A 153 -15.60 6.84 -17.85
C GLU A 153 -15.76 8.33 -18.23
N PRO A 154 -16.13 8.67 -19.48
CA PRO A 154 -16.30 10.07 -19.88
C PRO A 154 -17.67 10.62 -19.44
N ASP A 155 -17.81 11.05 -18.18
CA ASP A 155 -18.96 11.85 -17.70
C ASP A 155 -18.49 13.18 -17.08
N PRO A 156 -18.14 14.18 -17.91
CA PRO A 156 -17.61 15.46 -17.46
C PRO A 156 -18.54 16.25 -16.54
N ASP A 157 -19.85 16.00 -16.58
CA ASP A 157 -20.81 16.71 -15.73
C ASP A 157 -20.86 16.12 -14.32
N ASP A 158 -20.80 14.79 -14.17
CA ASP A 158 -20.61 14.15 -12.87
C ASP A 158 -19.25 14.53 -12.26
N TYR A 159 -18.18 14.59 -13.06
CA TYR A 159 -16.90 15.12 -12.59
C TYR A 159 -17.01 16.55 -12.06
N MET A 160 -17.63 17.47 -12.81
CA MET A 160 -17.75 18.86 -12.37
C MET A 160 -18.67 19.04 -11.16
N ARG A 161 -19.66 18.15 -10.98
CA ARG A 161 -20.44 18.09 -9.73
C ARG A 161 -19.55 17.69 -8.55
N LEU A 162 -18.76 16.62 -8.72
CA LEU A 162 -17.80 16.18 -7.70
C LEU A 162 -16.77 17.26 -7.38
N ALA A 163 -16.26 17.96 -8.39
CA ALA A 163 -15.26 19.02 -8.24
C ALA A 163 -15.71 20.15 -7.30
N ARG A 164 -17.01 20.43 -7.25
CA ARG A 164 -17.57 21.44 -6.34
C ARG A 164 -17.63 20.93 -4.91
N VAL A 165 -18.04 19.67 -4.70
CA VAL A 165 -18.26 19.11 -3.37
C VAL A 165 -16.99 18.58 -2.70
N ARG A 166 -15.95 18.22 -3.48
CA ARG A 166 -14.68 17.73 -2.93
C ARG A 166 -13.77 18.82 -2.35
N ARG A 167 -14.11 20.11 -2.51
CA ARG A 167 -13.28 21.25 -2.07
C ARG A 167 -12.76 21.14 -0.62
N PRO A 168 -13.55 20.68 0.37
CA PRO A 168 -13.05 20.50 1.74
C PRO A 168 -11.95 19.45 1.89
N LEU A 169 -11.78 18.60 0.87
CA LEU A 169 -10.83 17.48 0.84
C LEU A 169 -9.72 17.68 -0.20
N GLU A 170 -9.64 18.84 -0.86
CA GLU A 170 -8.78 19.04 -2.05
C GLU A 170 -7.31 18.75 -1.77
N GLU A 171 -6.79 19.19 -0.61
CA GLU A 171 -5.42 18.93 -0.13
C GLU A 171 -5.12 17.45 0.16
N ALA A 172 -6.16 16.63 0.34
CA ALA A 172 -6.09 15.21 0.62
C ALA A 172 -6.68 14.38 -0.53
N THR A 173 -6.73 14.89 -1.75
CA THR A 173 -7.32 14.17 -2.89
C THR A 173 -6.29 13.88 -3.97
N THR A 174 -6.22 12.64 -4.44
CA THR A 174 -5.41 12.26 -5.61
C THR A 174 -6.32 11.72 -6.70
N HIS A 175 -6.14 12.19 -7.94
CA HIS A 175 -6.95 11.81 -9.10
C HIS A 175 -6.15 10.90 -10.02
N PHE A 176 -6.65 9.71 -10.34
CA PHE A 176 -6.07 8.83 -11.35
C PHE A 176 -6.95 8.88 -12.59
N VAL A 177 -6.36 9.23 -13.73
CA VAL A 177 -7.11 9.59 -14.94
C VAL A 177 -6.89 8.58 -16.06
N SER A 178 -7.99 7.99 -16.52
CA SER A 178 -8.04 7.25 -17.78
C SER A 178 -8.04 8.27 -18.91
N THR A 179 -6.93 8.35 -19.66
CA THR A 179 -6.82 9.36 -20.73
C THR A 179 -7.69 9.06 -21.94
N HIS A 180 -8.21 7.83 -22.09
CA HIS A 180 -9.25 7.54 -23.06
C HIS A 180 -10.58 8.21 -22.68
N ALA A 181 -10.90 8.29 -21.38
CA ALA A 181 -12.11 8.95 -20.90
C ALA A 181 -11.97 10.48 -20.94
N TYR A 182 -10.91 11.03 -20.37
CA TYR A 182 -10.80 12.47 -20.13
C TYR A 182 -9.65 13.18 -20.83
N GLY A 183 -8.78 12.47 -21.55
CA GLY A 183 -7.58 13.05 -22.17
C GLY A 183 -7.85 14.08 -23.27
N ARG A 184 -9.12 14.32 -23.64
CA ARG A 184 -9.54 15.34 -24.61
C ARG A 184 -10.54 16.35 -24.03
N ASP A 185 -10.99 16.19 -22.79
CA ASP A 185 -11.92 17.13 -22.18
C ASP A 185 -11.15 18.30 -21.54
N ARG A 186 -11.17 19.45 -22.23
CA ARG A 186 -10.43 20.64 -21.79
C ARG A 186 -10.86 21.14 -20.42
N ARG A 187 -12.17 21.10 -20.12
CA ARG A 187 -12.72 21.63 -18.86
C ARG A 187 -12.25 20.79 -17.67
N VAL A 188 -12.26 19.47 -17.83
CA VAL A 188 -11.78 18.52 -16.81
C VAL A 188 -10.27 18.63 -16.64
N LEU A 189 -9.50 18.65 -17.74
CA LEU A 189 -8.04 18.77 -17.68
C LEU A 189 -7.54 20.09 -17.08
N GLU A 190 -8.22 21.21 -17.32
CA GLU A 190 -7.92 22.51 -16.70
C GLU A 190 -8.10 22.50 -15.17
N ASP A 191 -9.04 21.71 -14.66
CA ASP A 191 -9.22 21.50 -13.22
C ASP A 191 -8.13 20.57 -12.67
N LEU A 192 -7.96 19.40 -13.30
CA LEU A 192 -6.97 18.39 -12.90
C LEU A 192 -5.53 18.90 -12.88
N ARG A 193 -5.16 19.81 -13.79
CA ARG A 193 -3.81 20.39 -13.85
C ARG A 193 -3.39 21.09 -12.57
N ARG A 194 -4.35 21.54 -11.74
CA ARG A 194 -4.09 22.24 -10.47
C ARG A 194 -4.03 21.29 -9.27
N LEU A 195 -4.30 20.01 -9.47
CA LEU A 195 -4.50 19.00 -8.43
C LEU A 195 -3.41 17.92 -8.52
N ASP A 196 -3.33 17.06 -7.50
CA ASP A 196 -2.53 15.84 -7.61
C ASP A 196 -3.20 14.88 -8.60
N THR A 197 -2.73 14.90 -9.84
CA THR A 197 -3.25 14.12 -10.95
C THR A 197 -2.21 13.14 -11.48
N GLN A 198 -2.63 11.88 -11.57
CA GLN A 198 -1.80 10.70 -11.79
C GLN A 198 -2.41 9.82 -12.88
N SER A 199 -1.66 8.81 -13.32
CA SER A 199 -2.07 7.99 -14.46
C SER A 199 -2.98 6.84 -14.04
N HIS A 200 -4.08 6.65 -14.77
CA HIS A 200 -4.91 5.44 -14.72
C HIS A 200 -4.87 4.67 -16.06
N ALA A 201 -3.73 4.79 -16.75
CA ALA A 201 -3.49 4.32 -18.11
C ALA A 201 -4.35 5.04 -19.18
N HIS A 202 -4.26 4.59 -20.44
CA HIS A 202 -5.04 5.16 -21.52
C HIS A 202 -6.40 4.50 -21.55
N TYR A 203 -6.43 3.20 -21.84
CA TYR A 203 -7.60 2.36 -21.62
C TYR A 203 -7.63 1.89 -20.17
N HIS A 204 -8.84 1.85 -19.59
CA HIS A 204 -9.13 1.32 -18.25
C HIS A 204 -8.99 -0.23 -18.23
N VAL A 205 -7.76 -0.71 -18.50
CA VAL A 205 -7.38 -2.12 -18.62
C VAL A 205 -5.94 -2.33 -18.15
N VAL A 206 -5.72 -3.41 -17.41
CA VAL A 206 -4.38 -4.01 -17.20
C VAL A 206 -4.24 -5.28 -18.03
N TYR A 207 -3.22 -5.30 -18.89
CA TYR A 207 -2.92 -6.42 -19.77
C TYR A 207 -2.06 -7.48 -19.08
N ARG A 208 -2.01 -8.70 -19.65
CA ARG A 208 -1.15 -9.80 -19.15
C ARG A 208 0.31 -9.58 -19.47
N ASP A 209 0.59 -9.12 -20.67
CA ASP A 209 1.94 -8.95 -21.19
C ASP A 209 2.44 -7.53 -20.93
N ALA A 210 3.76 -7.40 -20.80
CA ALA A 210 4.40 -6.13 -20.52
C ALA A 210 4.36 -5.17 -21.73
N GLU A 211 4.34 -5.67 -22.96
CA GLU A 211 4.35 -4.82 -24.17
C GLU A 211 3.05 -4.03 -24.31
N SER A 212 1.91 -4.68 -24.12
CA SER A 212 0.59 -4.03 -24.18
C SER A 212 0.41 -3.05 -23.02
N ASN A 213 0.86 -3.41 -21.81
CA ASN A 213 0.89 -2.47 -20.69
C ASN A 213 1.75 -1.24 -21.01
N ARG A 214 2.95 -1.43 -21.58
CA ARG A 214 3.85 -0.34 -21.98
C ARG A 214 3.17 0.63 -22.94
N LYS A 215 2.59 0.14 -24.03
CA LYS A 215 1.87 0.99 -25.01
C LYS A 215 0.72 1.76 -24.36
N ASN A 216 -0.03 1.09 -23.48
CA ASN A 216 -1.16 1.71 -22.78
C ASN A 216 -0.71 2.85 -21.85
N LEU A 217 0.38 2.64 -21.11
CA LEU A 217 0.92 3.62 -20.16
C LEU A 217 1.67 4.76 -20.85
N GLU A 218 2.48 4.48 -21.88
CA GLU A 218 3.21 5.52 -22.64
C GLU A 218 2.24 6.49 -23.32
N ARG A 219 1.15 5.97 -23.91
CA ARG A 219 0.10 6.80 -24.50
C ARG A 219 -0.58 7.69 -23.45
N ALA A 220 -0.89 7.15 -22.28
CA ALA A 220 -1.48 7.92 -21.19
C ALA A 220 -0.52 9.01 -20.69
N HIS A 221 0.75 8.66 -20.50
CA HIS A 221 1.78 9.57 -20.05
C HIS A 221 1.95 10.74 -21.02
N ALA A 222 2.02 10.45 -22.33
CA ALA A 222 2.15 11.48 -23.36
C ALA A 222 0.97 12.48 -23.33
N LEU A 223 -0.27 11.98 -23.24
CA LEU A 223 -1.47 12.81 -23.19
C LEU A 223 -1.55 13.67 -21.91
N LEU A 224 -1.16 13.11 -20.76
CA LEU A 224 -1.11 13.87 -19.50
C LEU A 224 -0.04 14.97 -19.57
N VAL A 225 1.15 14.66 -20.10
CA VAL A 225 2.25 15.63 -20.27
C VAL A 225 1.84 16.75 -21.23
N GLU A 226 1.16 16.43 -22.34
CA GLU A 226 0.60 17.42 -23.25
C GLU A 226 -0.41 18.35 -22.55
N ALA A 227 -1.20 17.82 -21.62
CA ALA A 227 -2.10 18.60 -20.76
C ALA A 227 -1.39 19.39 -19.64
N GLY A 228 -0.06 19.30 -19.53
CA GLY A 228 0.74 19.96 -18.50
C GLY A 228 0.75 19.24 -17.15
N ILE A 229 0.49 17.94 -17.14
CA ILE A 229 0.46 17.06 -15.96
C ILE A 229 1.60 16.06 -16.08
N THR A 230 2.48 15.99 -15.09
CA THR A 230 3.59 15.00 -15.07
C THR A 230 3.27 13.91 -14.05
N PRO A 231 2.67 12.78 -14.46
CA PRO A 231 2.30 11.73 -13.53
C PRO A 231 3.55 11.01 -13.02
N VAL A 232 3.59 10.78 -11.70
CA VAL A 232 4.61 9.98 -11.01
C VAL A 232 3.99 8.78 -10.27
N GLY A 233 2.66 8.78 -10.13
CA GLY A 233 1.85 7.74 -9.53
C GLY A 233 1.00 7.02 -10.57
N PHE A 234 0.69 5.77 -10.27
CA PHE A 234 -0.24 4.95 -11.04
C PHE A 234 -1.30 4.35 -10.12
N ALA A 235 -2.48 4.12 -10.66
CA ALA A 235 -3.44 3.20 -10.08
C ALA A 235 -3.85 2.25 -11.19
N ALA A 236 -3.88 0.96 -10.90
CA ALA A 236 -4.33 0.00 -11.88
C ALA A 236 -5.86 -0.02 -11.96
N PRO A 237 -6.42 -0.04 -13.19
CA PRO A 237 -7.82 -0.41 -13.41
C PRO A 237 -8.22 -1.67 -12.64
N GLU A 238 -9.34 -1.59 -11.91
CA GLU A 238 -9.84 -2.65 -11.02
C GLU A 238 -8.82 -3.11 -9.93
N GLY A 239 -7.90 -2.22 -9.55
CA GLY A 239 -6.83 -2.48 -8.57
C GLY A 239 -5.91 -3.64 -8.95
N ARG A 240 -5.85 -4.00 -10.24
CA ARG A 240 -5.13 -5.17 -10.74
C ARG A 240 -3.62 -5.05 -10.61
N TRP A 241 -2.95 -6.17 -10.44
CA TRP A 241 -1.50 -6.20 -10.47
C TRP A 241 -0.98 -7.48 -11.13
N ASN A 242 0.11 -7.34 -11.87
CA ASN A 242 0.94 -8.47 -12.30
C ASN A 242 2.39 -8.00 -12.50
N ALA A 243 3.32 -8.95 -12.55
CA ALA A 243 4.73 -8.65 -12.70
C ALA A 243 5.09 -7.93 -14.02
N GLY A 244 4.27 -8.10 -15.07
CA GLY A 244 4.44 -7.41 -16.35
C GLY A 244 4.12 -5.92 -16.25
N LEU A 245 3.01 -5.57 -15.59
CA LEU A 245 2.66 -4.19 -15.28
C LEU A 245 3.71 -3.55 -14.37
N ASP A 246 4.12 -4.23 -13.30
CA ASP A 246 5.15 -3.71 -12.38
C ASP A 246 6.47 -3.39 -13.09
N GLN A 247 6.91 -4.28 -14.00
CA GLN A 247 8.12 -4.03 -14.79
C GLN A 247 7.99 -2.75 -15.64
N VAL A 248 6.84 -2.54 -16.28
CA VAL A 248 6.60 -1.35 -17.09
C VAL A 248 6.60 -0.09 -16.23
N LEU A 249 5.98 -0.14 -15.05
CA LEU A 249 5.98 0.98 -14.10
C LEU A 249 7.40 1.33 -13.65
N GLU A 250 8.24 0.32 -13.36
CA GLU A 250 9.67 0.54 -13.05
C GLU A 250 10.41 1.19 -14.23
N ASP A 251 10.24 0.66 -15.43
CA ASP A 251 10.96 1.11 -16.63
C ASP A 251 10.58 2.55 -17.03
N LEU A 252 9.32 2.94 -16.81
CA LEU A 252 8.83 4.30 -17.04
C LEU A 252 9.12 5.26 -15.87
N GLY A 253 9.72 4.76 -14.78
CA GLY A 253 10.13 5.60 -13.65
C GLY A 253 8.98 6.05 -12.73
N TYR A 254 7.87 5.33 -12.69
CA TYR A 254 6.80 5.60 -11.72
C TYR A 254 7.33 5.46 -10.29
N LEU A 255 7.00 6.44 -9.45
CA LEU A 255 7.41 6.50 -8.05
C LEU A 255 6.67 5.49 -7.18
N TYR A 256 5.37 5.36 -7.45
CA TYR A 256 4.45 4.53 -6.70
C TYR A 256 3.27 4.05 -7.57
N SER A 257 2.61 3.01 -7.08
CA SER A 257 1.30 2.56 -7.54
C SER A 257 0.36 2.40 -6.35
N SER A 258 -0.95 2.48 -6.55
CA SER A 258 -1.95 2.24 -5.51
C SER A 258 -2.90 1.14 -5.96
N ASP A 259 -2.54 -0.11 -5.69
CA ASP A 259 -3.31 -1.29 -6.12
C ASP A 259 -3.71 -2.12 -4.90
N PHE A 260 -4.94 -2.64 -4.87
CA PHE A 260 -5.41 -3.46 -3.75
C PHE A 260 -5.24 -4.97 -3.96
N GLN A 261 -4.79 -5.42 -5.15
CA GLN A 261 -4.47 -6.83 -5.42
C GLN A 261 -3.14 -7.30 -4.84
N VAL A 262 -2.23 -6.38 -4.49
CA VAL A 262 -0.96 -6.73 -3.81
C VAL A 262 -1.06 -6.58 -2.30
N ALA A 263 -1.69 -5.50 -1.82
CA ALA A 263 -1.95 -5.25 -0.42
C ALA A 263 -3.11 -4.25 -0.30
N TYR A 264 -3.92 -4.39 0.74
CA TYR A 264 -4.96 -3.44 1.11
C TYR A 264 -4.92 -3.26 2.62
N ASP A 265 -5.38 -2.10 3.09
CA ASP A 265 -5.41 -1.74 4.51
C ASP A 265 -4.07 -1.97 5.27
N ASP A 266 -2.94 -1.78 4.60
CA ASP A 266 -1.58 -2.01 5.15
C ASP A 266 -0.66 -0.80 4.92
N TRP A 267 0.56 -0.85 5.47
CA TRP A 267 1.61 0.13 5.20
C TRP A 267 2.18 -0.02 3.78
N PRO A 268 2.63 1.07 3.15
CA PRO A 268 3.28 0.97 1.85
C PRO A 268 4.52 0.08 1.85
N ALA A 269 4.68 -0.71 0.80
CA ALA A 269 5.78 -1.66 0.65
C ALA A 269 6.17 -1.81 -0.82
N PHE A 270 7.35 -2.37 -1.05
CA PHE A 270 7.77 -2.76 -2.39
C PHE A 270 7.37 -4.22 -2.64
N PRO A 271 6.61 -4.54 -3.70
CA PRO A 271 6.26 -5.92 -4.04
C PRO A 271 7.48 -6.82 -4.24
N TRP A 272 7.41 -8.06 -3.80
CA TRP A 272 8.46 -9.06 -4.06
C TRP A 272 8.30 -9.70 -5.44
N ARG A 273 9.40 -9.83 -6.18
CA ARG A 273 9.48 -10.38 -7.54
C ARG A 273 10.41 -11.59 -7.65
N GLY A 274 10.30 -12.52 -6.71
CA GLY A 274 10.97 -13.81 -6.81
C GLY A 274 12.50 -13.74 -6.84
N GLY A 275 13.10 -12.74 -6.17
CA GLY A 275 14.55 -12.56 -6.09
C GLY A 275 14.96 -11.14 -5.71
N ARG A 276 14.08 -10.17 -5.93
CA ARG A 276 14.25 -8.78 -5.49
C ARG A 276 12.92 -8.13 -5.18
N PHE A 277 12.95 -7.01 -4.47
CA PHE A 277 11.83 -6.11 -4.39
C PHE A 277 11.71 -5.25 -5.65
N SER A 278 10.47 -4.83 -5.96
CA SER A 278 10.18 -3.81 -6.97
C SER A 278 10.75 -2.45 -6.56
N LYS A 279 10.98 -1.57 -7.52
CA LYS A 279 11.35 -0.16 -7.30
C LYS A 279 10.13 0.75 -7.18
N VAL A 280 8.94 0.27 -7.55
CA VAL A 280 7.68 1.00 -7.46
C VAL A 280 7.05 0.72 -6.10
N LEU A 281 6.83 1.78 -5.33
CA LEU A 281 6.20 1.67 -4.02
C LEU A 281 4.71 1.34 -4.21
N GLN A 282 4.20 0.28 -3.58
CA GLN A 282 2.75 0.09 -3.47
C GLN A 282 2.23 0.88 -2.28
N VAL A 283 1.23 1.73 -2.51
CA VAL A 283 0.49 2.49 -1.50
C VAL A 283 -0.91 1.89 -1.39
N PRO A 284 -1.16 1.01 -0.39
CA PRO A 284 -2.44 0.33 -0.25
C PRO A 284 -3.58 1.31 -0.03
N VAL A 285 -4.76 0.95 -0.56
CA VAL A 285 -6.03 1.65 -0.35
C VAL A 285 -7.05 0.67 0.20
N HIS A 286 -8.07 1.16 0.90
CA HIS A 286 -9.21 0.35 1.29
C HIS A 286 -9.95 -0.13 0.02
N PRO A 287 -10.28 -1.44 -0.13
CA PRO A 287 -10.72 -1.98 -1.42
C PRO A 287 -12.21 -1.81 -1.69
N VAL A 288 -13.00 -1.45 -0.68
CA VAL A 288 -14.44 -1.22 -0.86
C VAL A 288 -14.70 0.25 -1.20
N CYS A 289 -15.33 0.48 -2.35
CA CYS A 289 -15.82 1.79 -2.79
C CYS A 289 -17.36 1.78 -2.96
N GLU A 290 -17.93 2.94 -3.28
CA GLU A 290 -19.36 3.11 -3.56
C GLU A 290 -19.87 2.23 -4.70
N GLY A 291 -19.01 1.91 -5.67
CA GLY A 291 -19.33 1.03 -6.78
C GLY A 291 -19.87 -0.33 -6.36
N LEU A 292 -19.19 -0.97 -5.40
CA LEU A 292 -19.57 -2.30 -4.91
C LEU A 292 -20.95 -2.28 -4.23
N PHE A 293 -21.29 -1.18 -3.56
CA PHE A 293 -22.61 -1.03 -2.93
C PHE A 293 -23.71 -0.93 -3.99
N PHE A 294 -23.53 -0.09 -5.00
CA PHE A 294 -24.52 0.08 -6.06
C PHE A 294 -24.67 -1.18 -6.91
N GLU A 295 -23.57 -1.90 -7.17
CA GLU A 295 -23.60 -3.21 -7.82
C GLU A 295 -24.31 -4.28 -6.98
N ALA A 296 -24.18 -4.21 -5.66
CA ALA A 296 -24.91 -5.06 -4.72
C ALA A 296 -26.39 -4.65 -4.54
N GLY A 297 -26.83 -3.57 -5.19
CA GLY A 297 -28.23 -3.12 -5.21
C GLY A 297 -28.58 -2.04 -4.20
N ALA A 298 -27.60 -1.42 -3.52
CA ALA A 298 -27.85 -0.22 -2.74
C ALA A 298 -28.40 0.90 -3.64
N ARG A 299 -29.39 1.64 -3.14
CA ARG A 299 -29.98 2.80 -3.84
C ARG A 299 -29.75 4.12 -3.10
N ASP A 300 -29.40 4.02 -1.82
CA ASP A 300 -29.18 5.15 -0.93
C ASP A 300 -27.67 5.29 -0.66
N GLY A 301 -27.13 6.46 -1.00
CA GLY A 301 -25.72 6.79 -0.76
C GLY A 301 -25.39 6.89 0.72
N ARG A 302 -26.37 7.02 1.62
CA ARG A 302 -26.15 7.06 3.09
C ARG A 302 -25.49 5.79 3.62
N VAL A 303 -25.88 4.61 3.14
CA VAL A 303 -25.26 3.34 3.57
C VAL A 303 -23.77 3.32 3.21
N VAL A 304 -23.42 3.87 2.05
CA VAL A 304 -22.04 4.02 1.61
C VAL A 304 -21.29 5.04 2.47
N ALA A 305 -21.91 6.20 2.72
CA ALA A 305 -21.37 7.28 3.53
C ALA A 305 -21.07 6.82 4.97
N ASP A 306 -22.01 6.09 5.58
CA ASP A 306 -21.88 5.54 6.93
C ASP A 306 -20.73 4.53 7.00
N TYR A 307 -20.66 3.62 6.02
CA TYR A 307 -19.60 2.62 5.95
C TYR A 307 -18.21 3.27 5.76
N LEU A 308 -18.03 4.09 4.73
CA LEU A 308 -16.73 4.70 4.44
C LEU A 308 -16.30 5.67 5.56
N GLY A 309 -17.24 6.41 6.14
CA GLY A 309 -16.97 7.22 7.33
C GLY A 309 -16.52 6.38 8.53
N ALA A 310 -17.12 5.20 8.75
CA ALA A 310 -16.70 4.28 9.79
C ALA A 310 -15.30 3.69 9.52
N VAL A 311 -15.01 3.34 8.26
CA VAL A 311 -13.66 2.89 7.84
C VAL A 311 -12.63 3.95 8.17
N VAL A 312 -12.85 5.20 7.75
CA VAL A 312 -11.93 6.31 8.03
C VAL A 312 -11.70 6.45 9.53
N ARG A 313 -12.77 6.61 10.33
CA ARG A 313 -12.65 6.78 11.78
C ARG A 313 -11.89 5.64 12.46
N ALA A 314 -12.16 4.38 12.08
CA ALA A 314 -11.50 3.23 12.68
C ALA A 314 -10.00 3.18 12.35
N ARG A 315 -9.62 3.58 11.13
CA ARG A 315 -8.22 3.65 10.68
C ARG A 315 -7.47 4.79 11.37
N LEU A 316 -8.08 5.97 11.46
CA LEU A 316 -7.53 7.12 12.21
C LEU A 316 -7.29 6.78 13.68
N ALA A 317 -8.27 6.15 14.35
CA ALA A 317 -8.17 5.74 15.74
C ALA A 317 -7.03 4.72 16.00
N SER A 318 -6.67 3.92 14.98
CA SER A 318 -5.57 2.95 15.05
C SER A 318 -4.21 3.55 14.67
N GLY A 319 -4.17 4.79 14.20
CA GLY A 319 -2.97 5.44 13.68
C GLY A 319 -2.53 4.90 12.31
N ASP A 320 -3.40 4.16 11.61
CA ASP A 320 -3.14 3.64 10.26
C ASP A 320 -3.58 4.65 9.20
N PRO A 321 -3.08 4.56 7.95
CA PRO A 321 -3.55 5.42 6.87
C PRO A 321 -5.01 5.12 6.53
N ALA A 322 -5.84 6.16 6.55
CA ALA A 322 -7.24 6.13 6.15
C ALA A 322 -7.36 6.54 4.67
N PHE A 323 -6.95 5.65 3.77
CA PHE A 323 -7.04 5.87 2.34
C PHE A 323 -8.24 5.12 1.77
N VAL A 324 -9.19 5.88 1.24
CA VAL A 324 -10.39 5.37 0.57
C VAL A 324 -10.38 5.83 -0.87
N TYR A 325 -11.13 5.15 -1.74
CA TYR A 325 -11.28 5.56 -3.13
C TYR A 325 -12.74 5.56 -3.56
N GLY A 326 -13.02 6.31 -4.62
CA GLY A 326 -14.29 6.28 -5.31
C GLY A 326 -14.20 6.91 -6.69
N HIS A 327 -15.32 6.97 -7.39
CA HIS A 327 -15.38 7.38 -8.78
C HIS A 327 -16.38 8.53 -8.93
N PRO A 328 -16.08 9.53 -9.76
CA PRO A 328 -17.06 10.57 -10.05
C PRO A 328 -18.29 10.04 -10.79
N GLU A 329 -18.08 9.21 -11.82
CA GLU A 329 -19.07 8.96 -12.87
C GLU A 329 -20.22 8.11 -12.36
N ARG A 330 -21.43 8.66 -12.44
CA ARG A 330 -22.67 8.06 -11.96
C ARG A 330 -22.65 7.64 -10.48
N ARG A 331 -21.66 8.11 -9.72
CA ARG A 331 -21.32 7.68 -8.36
C ARG A 331 -21.16 8.90 -7.46
N LEU A 332 -19.95 9.28 -7.05
CA LEU A 332 -19.73 10.39 -6.11
C LEU A 332 -20.27 11.73 -6.63
N GLY A 333 -20.30 11.94 -7.95
CA GLY A 333 -20.90 13.14 -8.57
C GLY A 333 -22.43 13.25 -8.37
N ARG A 334 -23.10 12.14 -8.03
CA ARG A 334 -24.56 12.06 -7.79
C ARG A 334 -24.92 11.84 -6.31
N HIS A 335 -23.94 11.46 -5.50
CA HIS A 335 -24.08 11.14 -4.08
C HIS A 335 -23.14 12.00 -3.23
N PRO A 336 -23.32 13.33 -3.20
CA PRO A 336 -22.42 14.25 -2.50
C PRO A 336 -22.40 14.02 -0.98
N GLU A 337 -23.42 13.38 -0.42
CA GLU A 337 -23.48 12.97 0.99
C GLU A 337 -22.32 12.06 1.40
N ILE A 338 -21.78 11.26 0.46
CA ILE A 338 -20.63 10.40 0.73
C ILE A 338 -19.37 11.24 0.97
N VAL A 339 -19.13 12.24 0.12
CA VAL A 339 -17.99 13.15 0.24
C VAL A 339 -18.11 14.01 1.51
N ALA A 340 -19.33 14.46 1.83
CA ALA A 340 -19.61 15.18 3.07
C ALA A 340 -19.28 14.32 4.32
N ALA A 341 -19.71 13.06 4.35
CA ALA A 341 -19.42 12.17 5.47
C ALA A 341 -17.91 11.89 5.65
N LEU A 342 -17.15 11.85 4.56
CA LEU A 342 -15.68 11.75 4.63
C LEU A 342 -15.06 13.03 5.20
N ALA A 343 -15.52 14.20 4.77
CA ALA A 343 -15.07 15.48 5.32
C ALA A 343 -15.38 15.59 6.82
N ASP A 344 -16.59 15.19 7.23
CA ASP A 344 -17.02 15.17 8.63
C ASP A 344 -16.17 14.18 9.47
N ALA A 345 -15.82 13.02 8.90
CA ALA A 345 -14.98 12.03 9.57
C ALA A 345 -13.57 12.54 9.90
N ILE A 346 -13.09 13.58 9.22
CA ILE A 346 -11.73 14.15 9.40
C ILE A 346 -11.71 15.59 9.93
N ALA A 347 -12.87 16.23 10.11
CA ALA A 347 -12.96 17.65 10.44
C ALA A 347 -12.35 17.99 11.81
N GLY A 348 -12.46 17.07 12.78
CA GLY A 348 -12.03 17.27 14.16
C GLY A 348 -10.67 16.66 14.52
N GLU A 349 -9.85 16.29 13.54
CA GLU A 349 -8.61 15.51 13.77
C GLU A 349 -7.36 16.40 13.63
N PRO A 350 -6.88 17.07 14.71
CA PRO A 350 -5.82 18.09 14.62
C PRO A 350 -4.44 17.52 14.30
N LEU A 351 -4.23 16.22 14.52
CA LEU A 351 -2.98 15.52 14.25
C LEU A 351 -3.09 14.58 13.05
N LEU A 352 -4.05 14.85 12.16
CA LEU A 352 -4.21 14.14 10.90
C LEU A 352 -3.40 14.82 9.80
N TRP A 353 -2.58 14.03 9.11
CA TRP A 353 -1.96 14.48 7.88
C TRP A 353 -2.93 14.33 6.71
N ARG A 354 -3.50 15.45 6.27
CA ARG A 354 -4.30 15.52 5.05
C ARG A 354 -3.34 15.63 3.88
N VAL A 355 -3.27 14.58 3.06
CA VAL A 355 -2.13 14.40 2.16
C VAL A 355 -2.55 13.77 0.83
N THR A 356 -1.85 14.15 -0.23
CA THR A 356 -1.94 13.48 -1.53
C THR A 356 -1.14 12.17 -1.52
N LEU A 357 -1.53 11.18 -2.31
CA LEU A 357 -0.76 9.92 -2.39
C LEU A 357 0.66 10.16 -2.94
N THR A 358 0.85 11.16 -3.80
CA THR A 358 2.19 11.56 -4.28
C THR A 358 3.08 12.04 -3.13
N GLU A 359 2.59 12.94 -2.29
CA GLU A 359 3.36 13.45 -1.15
C GLU A 359 3.60 12.36 -0.10
N PHE A 360 2.59 11.53 0.16
CA PHE A 360 2.71 10.39 1.07
C PHE A 360 3.77 9.39 0.58
N ALA A 361 3.78 9.08 -0.71
CA ALA A 361 4.78 8.19 -1.31
C ALA A 361 6.19 8.78 -1.23
N ARG A 362 6.36 10.09 -1.44
CA ARG A 362 7.65 10.79 -1.29
C ARG A 362 8.17 10.69 0.14
N TRP A 363 7.32 11.02 1.12
CA TRP A 363 7.65 10.84 2.54
C TRP A 363 8.03 9.39 2.84
N TRP A 364 7.24 8.42 2.37
CA TRP A 364 7.48 7.02 2.69
C TRP A 364 8.83 6.54 2.17
N ARG A 365 9.16 6.87 0.92
CA ARG A 365 10.46 6.53 0.33
C ARG A 365 11.60 7.24 1.04
N TRP A 366 11.42 8.52 1.36
CA TRP A 366 12.40 9.28 2.12
C TRP A 366 12.66 8.64 3.48
N ARG A 367 11.60 8.30 4.22
CA ARG A 367 11.63 7.59 5.50
C ARG A 367 12.37 6.24 5.38
N LEU A 368 12.06 5.44 4.37
CA LEU A 368 12.71 4.14 4.14
C LEU A 368 14.20 4.25 3.80
N SER A 369 14.63 5.37 3.21
CA SER A 369 16.05 5.59 2.89
C SER A 369 16.91 5.92 4.13
N ARG A 370 16.30 6.23 5.27
CA ARG A 370 17.04 6.63 6.48
C ARG A 370 17.72 5.43 7.13
N ARG A 371 19.04 5.54 7.30
CA ARG A 371 19.83 4.57 8.08
C ARG A 371 20.14 5.16 9.45
N TRP A 372 19.85 4.39 10.49
CA TRP A 372 19.95 4.85 11.86
C TRP A 372 20.17 3.71 12.85
N ALA A 373 20.61 4.06 14.04
CA ALA A 373 20.89 3.14 15.14
C ALA A 373 20.48 3.75 16.49
N VAL A 374 20.33 2.90 17.51
CA VAL A 374 20.19 3.31 18.90
C VAL A 374 21.39 2.78 19.66
N VAL A 375 22.14 3.66 20.32
CA VAL A 375 23.39 3.34 21.01
C VAL A 375 23.23 3.63 22.50
N PRO A 376 23.54 2.68 23.41
CA PRO A 376 23.53 2.95 24.84
C PRO A 376 24.66 3.92 25.21
N ARG A 377 24.37 4.84 26.12
CA ARG A 377 25.30 5.81 26.70
C ARG A 377 25.35 5.63 28.22
N ALA A 378 26.27 6.32 28.89
CA ALA A 378 26.39 6.28 30.35
C ALA A 378 25.07 6.72 31.03
N GLU A 379 24.89 6.32 32.30
CA GLU A 379 23.74 6.71 33.13
C GLU A 379 22.36 6.32 32.55
N GLY A 380 22.28 5.19 31.84
CA GLY A 380 21.02 4.70 31.27
C GLY A 380 20.43 5.59 30.15
N ARG A 381 21.25 6.46 29.56
CA ARG A 381 20.88 7.26 28.39
C ARG A 381 20.99 6.44 27.11
N PHE A 382 20.20 6.80 26.11
CA PHE A 382 20.30 6.27 24.76
C PHE A 382 20.48 7.42 23.80
N GLU A 383 21.28 7.19 22.76
CA GLU A 383 21.44 8.13 21.66
C GLU A 383 20.96 7.47 20.37
N VAL A 384 20.07 8.15 19.66
CA VAL A 384 19.76 7.84 18.26
C VAL A 384 20.78 8.52 17.38
N GLN A 385 21.33 7.79 16.43
CA GLN A 385 22.28 8.28 15.43
C GLN A 385 21.77 7.95 14.04
N PHE A 386 21.84 8.92 13.13
CA PHE A 386 21.62 8.71 11.71
C PHE A 386 22.96 8.73 10.97
N ASP A 387 23.11 7.85 9.98
CA ASP A 387 24.30 7.86 9.11
C ASP A 387 24.34 9.15 8.30
N GLU A 388 23.18 9.55 7.76
CA GLU A 388 22.96 10.77 7.01
C GLU A 388 21.70 11.47 7.55
N TRP A 389 21.81 12.77 7.80
CA TRP A 389 20.70 13.60 8.25
C TRP A 389 20.26 14.56 7.14
N GLU A 390 18.94 14.66 6.97
CA GLU A 390 18.32 15.55 6.02
C GLU A 390 17.09 16.18 6.68
N GLY A 391 16.97 17.50 6.61
CA GLY A 391 15.90 18.24 7.28
C GLY A 391 14.60 18.33 6.47
N THR A 392 14.47 17.58 5.36
CA THR A 392 13.36 17.71 4.41
C THR A 392 11.99 17.46 5.05
N TYR A 393 11.92 16.56 6.02
CA TYR A 393 10.71 16.31 6.79
C TYR A 393 10.98 16.29 8.30
N PRO A 394 10.06 16.81 9.13
CA PRO A 394 10.15 16.70 10.58
C PRO A 394 10.01 15.23 11.00
N LEU A 395 11.04 14.71 11.66
CA LEU A 395 11.10 13.31 12.10
C LEU A 395 10.69 13.17 13.56
N ALA A 396 10.08 12.02 13.88
CA ALA A 396 9.99 11.54 15.24
C ALA A 396 10.42 10.09 15.35
N LEU A 397 10.95 9.74 16.52
CA LEU A 397 11.19 8.36 16.92
C LEU A 397 10.07 7.92 17.85
N GLU A 398 9.44 6.79 17.54
CA GLU A 398 8.46 6.14 18.41
C GLU A 398 9.13 4.99 19.16
N ILE A 399 9.07 5.02 20.50
CA ILE A 399 9.60 3.99 21.39
C ILE A 399 8.47 3.24 22.06
N PHE A 400 8.54 1.92 22.04
CA PHE A 400 7.48 1.05 22.52
C PHE A 400 7.78 0.42 23.88
N ARG A 401 6.76 0.35 24.73
CA ARG A 401 6.73 -0.42 25.98
C ARG A 401 5.38 -1.13 26.10
N GLY A 402 5.33 -2.39 25.66
CA GLY A 402 4.08 -3.14 25.55
C GLY A 402 3.13 -2.47 24.55
N GLU A 403 1.93 -2.09 25.01
CA GLU A 403 0.93 -1.33 24.23
C GLU A 403 1.13 0.19 24.25
N HIS A 404 2.16 0.67 24.96
CA HIS A 404 2.41 2.09 25.10
C HIS A 404 3.50 2.57 24.15
N ILE A 405 3.36 3.80 23.67
CA ILE A 405 4.26 4.46 22.73
C ILE A 405 4.63 5.83 23.30
N ALA A 406 5.92 6.18 23.25
CA ALA A 406 6.39 7.54 23.41
C ALA A 406 6.91 8.05 22.05
N SER A 407 6.54 9.26 21.67
CA SER A 407 7.02 9.91 20.43
C SER A 407 7.98 11.04 20.77
N ILE A 408 9.17 11.01 20.18
CA ILE A 408 10.25 11.98 20.43
C ILE A 408 10.55 12.70 19.12
N PRO A 409 10.31 14.02 19.01
CA PRO A 409 10.73 14.78 17.84
C PRO A 409 12.26 14.83 17.75
N LEU A 410 12.80 14.55 16.57
CA LEU A 410 14.23 14.53 16.29
C LEU A 410 14.64 15.85 15.65
N ARG A 411 15.70 16.48 16.15
CA ARG A 411 16.15 17.82 15.72
C ARG A 411 17.45 17.83 14.91
N GLY A 412 18.09 16.67 14.73
CA GLY A 412 19.39 16.59 14.11
C GLY A 412 19.91 15.15 13.98
N PRO A 413 21.13 14.96 13.45
CA PRO A 413 21.73 13.64 13.21
C PRO A 413 21.90 12.80 14.47
N ARG A 414 21.90 13.44 15.64
CA ARG A 414 22.00 12.79 16.95
C ARG A 414 20.95 13.35 17.88
N SER A 415 20.33 12.49 18.68
CA SER A 415 19.37 12.89 19.71
C SER A 415 19.46 11.93 20.89
N THR A 416 19.54 12.48 22.10
CA THR A 416 19.72 11.70 23.34
C THR A 416 18.46 11.74 24.18
N PHE A 417 18.09 10.61 24.78
CA PHE A 417 16.94 10.49 25.66
C PHE A 417 17.20 9.48 26.78
N ARG A 418 16.36 9.50 27.82
CA ARG A 418 16.28 8.46 28.85
C ARG A 418 14.89 7.86 28.82
N LEU A 419 14.79 6.53 28.90
CA LEU A 419 13.50 5.84 28.82
C LEU A 419 12.53 6.22 29.95
N GLY A 420 13.06 6.56 31.13
CA GLY A 420 12.27 6.99 32.30
C GLY A 420 11.66 8.38 32.19
N ASP A 421 12.19 9.22 31.29
CA ASP A 421 11.78 10.62 31.13
C ASP A 421 10.69 10.78 30.05
N LEU A 422 10.30 9.69 29.40
CA LEU A 422 9.37 9.71 28.26
C LEU A 422 7.91 9.62 28.71
N ALA A 423 7.06 10.43 28.08
CA ALA A 423 5.61 10.33 28.22
C ALA A 423 5.08 9.24 27.29
N TYR A 424 4.52 8.18 27.87
CA TYR A 424 3.95 7.05 27.16
C TYR A 424 2.44 7.17 27.07
N GLU A 425 1.91 7.07 25.86
CA GLU A 425 0.47 6.96 25.59
C GLU A 425 0.12 5.54 25.18
N ARG A 426 -1.06 5.07 25.59
CA ARG A 426 -1.57 3.77 25.15
C ARG A 426 -2.15 3.92 23.74
N ARG A 427 -1.67 3.14 22.77
CA ARG A 427 -2.33 3.03 21.45
C ARG A 427 -3.13 1.74 21.37
N ARG A 428 -4.38 1.85 20.92
CA ARG A 428 -5.20 0.70 20.56
C ARG A 428 -5.00 0.42 19.08
N PHE A 429 -4.68 -0.81 18.73
CA PHE A 429 -4.48 -1.26 17.35
C PHE A 429 -5.66 -2.07 16.82
N ARG A 430 -6.84 -1.97 17.46
CA ARG A 430 -8.02 -2.73 17.05
C ARG A 430 -8.89 -1.86 16.15
N ILE A 431 -8.97 -2.29 14.89
CA ILE A 431 -9.92 -1.77 13.92
C ILE A 431 -11.20 -2.60 14.04
N ASP A 432 -12.31 -1.95 14.36
CA ASP A 432 -13.63 -2.60 14.45
C ASP A 432 -14.37 -2.42 13.11
N LEU A 433 -13.94 -3.18 12.11
CA LEU A 433 -14.55 -3.21 10.78
C LEU A 433 -14.88 -4.64 10.37
N PRO A 434 -15.86 -4.85 9.47
CA PRO A 434 -16.16 -6.17 8.94
C PRO A 434 -14.92 -6.79 8.29
N GLU A 435 -14.48 -7.93 8.83
CA GLU A 435 -13.38 -8.67 8.22
C GLU A 435 -13.83 -9.33 6.90
N PRO A 436 -13.07 -9.18 5.80
CA PRO A 436 -13.36 -9.87 4.56
C PRO A 436 -13.27 -11.38 4.73
N ARG A 437 -14.10 -12.10 3.97
CA ARG A 437 -14.03 -13.56 3.88
C ARG A 437 -13.73 -13.99 2.45
N PRO A 438 -12.92 -15.03 2.24
CA PRO A 438 -12.73 -15.59 0.91
C PRO A 438 -14.07 -15.96 0.28
N ALA A 439 -14.38 -15.40 -0.89
CA ALA A 439 -15.61 -15.73 -1.59
C ALA A 439 -15.61 -17.21 -2.01
N ARG A 440 -16.77 -17.87 -1.95
CA ARG A 440 -16.90 -19.25 -2.45
C ARG A 440 -16.61 -19.26 -3.95
N ARG A 441 -15.54 -19.93 -4.37
CA ARG A 441 -15.18 -20.07 -5.79
C ARG A 441 -16.35 -20.71 -6.55
N SER A 442 -16.95 -19.98 -7.49
CA SER A 442 -17.79 -20.59 -8.52
C SER A 442 -16.88 -21.34 -9.50
N ARG A 443 -16.74 -22.66 -9.31
CA ARG A 443 -15.86 -23.54 -10.12
C ARG A 443 -16.44 -23.87 -11.51
N GLY A 444 -17.05 -22.90 -12.19
CA GLY A 444 -17.58 -23.10 -13.54
C GLY A 444 -16.52 -22.82 -14.60
N LEU A 445 -16.30 -23.75 -15.54
CA LEU A 445 -15.53 -23.52 -16.78
C LEU A 445 -15.98 -22.23 -17.51
N LYS A 446 -17.27 -21.93 -17.48
CA LYS A 446 -17.84 -20.68 -18.02
C LYS A 446 -17.34 -19.42 -17.31
N ALA A 447 -17.15 -19.45 -15.99
CA ALA A 447 -16.63 -18.30 -15.24
C ALA A 447 -15.17 -18.05 -15.58
N ILE A 448 -14.35 -19.11 -15.71
CA ILE A 448 -12.95 -19.02 -16.12
C ILE A 448 -12.84 -18.43 -17.54
N VAL A 449 -13.64 -18.92 -18.49
CA VAL A 449 -13.66 -18.40 -19.86
C VAL A 449 -14.13 -16.95 -19.92
N ARG A 450 -15.14 -16.57 -19.12
CA ARG A 450 -15.61 -15.18 -19.04
C ARG A 450 -14.54 -14.25 -18.47
N THR A 451 -13.86 -14.65 -17.39
CA THR A 451 -12.73 -13.88 -16.86
C THR A 451 -11.63 -13.74 -17.90
N VAL A 452 -11.28 -14.77 -18.66
CA VAL A 452 -10.25 -14.66 -19.72
C VAL A 452 -10.69 -13.75 -20.88
N LEU A 453 -11.97 -13.76 -21.24
CA LEU A 453 -12.52 -12.97 -22.36
C LEU A 453 -12.82 -11.51 -21.99
N ASP A 454 -13.19 -11.21 -20.74
CA ASP A 454 -13.44 -9.83 -20.26
C ASP A 454 -12.18 -8.97 -20.28
N TRP A 455 -10.99 -9.58 -20.24
CA TRP A 455 -9.73 -8.85 -20.10
C TRP A 455 -9.41 -7.88 -21.25
N GLU A 456 -10.01 -8.03 -22.44
CA GLU A 456 -9.68 -7.21 -23.62
C GLU A 456 -10.88 -6.95 -24.52
N THR A 457 -12.06 -6.71 -23.95
CA THR A 457 -13.22 -6.24 -24.74
C THR A 457 -13.14 -4.75 -25.08
N VAL A 458 -12.33 -3.98 -24.33
CA VAL A 458 -12.26 -2.51 -24.39
C VAL A 458 -11.23 -1.98 -25.39
N THR A 459 -10.09 -2.66 -25.57
CA THR A 459 -9.07 -2.28 -26.56
C THR A 459 -9.65 -2.39 -27.97
N PRO A 460 -9.48 -1.41 -28.87
CA PRO A 460 -9.86 -1.59 -30.27
C PRO A 460 -9.21 -2.84 -30.87
N VAL A 461 -9.93 -3.58 -31.71
CA VAL A 461 -9.44 -4.85 -32.29
C VAL A 461 -8.16 -4.60 -33.09
N GLU A 462 -8.08 -3.43 -33.72
CA GLU A 462 -6.97 -2.94 -34.52
C GLU A 462 -5.68 -2.83 -33.70
N GLU A 463 -5.81 -2.45 -32.43
CA GLU A 463 -4.69 -2.23 -31.51
C GLU A 463 -4.24 -3.51 -30.78
N LEU A 464 -4.94 -4.64 -30.98
CA LEU A 464 -4.51 -5.93 -30.43
C LEU A 464 -3.23 -6.44 -31.12
N PRO A 465 -2.25 -6.97 -30.35
CA PRO A 465 -1.05 -7.57 -30.91
C PRO A 465 -1.39 -8.74 -31.85
N GLU A 466 -0.48 -9.05 -32.78
CA GLU A 466 -0.61 -10.18 -33.74
C GLU A 466 0.59 -11.15 -33.68
N GLN A 467 1.42 -10.99 -32.64
CA GLN A 467 2.72 -11.64 -32.57
C GLN A 467 2.60 -13.12 -32.20
N SER A 468 1.63 -13.52 -31.36
CA SER A 468 1.40 -14.91 -30.99
C SER A 468 0.16 -15.53 -31.65
N LEU A 469 0.12 -16.87 -31.72
CA LEU A 469 -1.05 -17.62 -32.16
C LEU A 469 -2.28 -17.34 -31.28
N ALA A 470 -2.07 -17.13 -29.98
CA ALA A 470 -3.12 -16.76 -29.04
C ALA A 470 -3.72 -15.38 -29.39
N ASP A 471 -2.89 -14.40 -29.75
CA ASP A 471 -3.35 -13.06 -30.11
C ASP A 471 -4.13 -13.08 -31.43
N ARG A 472 -3.67 -13.85 -32.42
CA ARG A 472 -4.39 -14.03 -33.70
C ARG A 472 -5.74 -14.71 -33.52
N LEU A 473 -5.80 -15.76 -32.69
CA LEU A 473 -7.05 -16.44 -32.34
C LEU A 473 -8.01 -15.46 -31.65
N LYS A 474 -7.50 -14.65 -30.71
CA LYS A 474 -8.27 -13.66 -29.97
C LYS A 474 -8.82 -12.55 -30.87
N LYS A 475 -7.98 -11.99 -31.73
CA LYS A 475 -8.36 -10.98 -32.73
C LYS A 475 -9.41 -11.54 -33.69
N GLY A 476 -9.24 -12.79 -34.12
CA GLY A 476 -10.21 -13.53 -34.94
C GLY A 476 -11.57 -13.70 -34.24
N LEU A 477 -11.58 -14.12 -32.98
CA LEU A 477 -12.81 -14.27 -32.18
C LEU A 477 -13.54 -12.94 -31.97
N ARG A 478 -12.81 -11.83 -31.77
CA ARG A 478 -13.41 -10.50 -31.64
C ARG A 478 -13.95 -9.97 -32.96
N ARG A 479 -13.23 -10.15 -34.07
CA ARG A 479 -13.74 -9.82 -35.42
C ARG A 479 -15.01 -10.62 -35.75
N TRP A 480 -15.02 -11.91 -35.43
CA TRP A 480 -16.20 -12.76 -35.59
C TRP A 480 -17.37 -12.28 -34.74
N ARG A 481 -17.15 -11.95 -33.46
CA ARG A 481 -18.19 -11.44 -32.57
C ARG A 481 -18.73 -10.07 -33.00
N ALA A 482 -17.87 -9.17 -33.46
CA ALA A 482 -18.25 -7.86 -34.00
C ALA A 482 -19.05 -8.02 -35.31
N GLY A 483 -18.66 -8.97 -36.18
CA GLY A 483 -19.41 -9.30 -37.40
C GLY A 483 -20.75 -10.00 -37.14
N ALA A 484 -20.84 -10.84 -36.10
CA ALA A 484 -22.07 -11.56 -35.73
C ALA A 484 -23.10 -10.67 -34.99
N GLY A 485 -22.68 -9.51 -34.46
CA GLY A 485 -23.57 -8.52 -33.82
C GLY A 485 -24.16 -7.48 -34.78
N GLY A 486 -23.72 -7.44 -36.04
CA GLY A 486 -24.12 -6.45 -37.05
C GLY A 486 -25.39 -6.79 -37.84
N SER A 487 -26.13 -7.84 -37.46
CA SER A 487 -27.34 -8.26 -38.17
C SER A 487 -28.42 -8.70 -37.19
N ARG A 488 -29.12 -7.73 -36.58
CA ARG A 488 -30.53 -7.83 -36.19
C ARG A 488 -31.10 -6.40 -36.16
N PRO A 489 -32.18 -6.11 -36.92
CA PRO A 489 -32.86 -4.81 -36.89
C PRO A 489 -33.49 -4.53 -35.53
#